data_AF-A0A9K3JQR6-F1
#
_entry.id   AF-A0A9K3JQR6-F1
#
_cell.length_a   1.000
_cell.length_b   1.000
_cell.length_c   1.000
_cell.angle_alpha   90.00
_cell.angle_beta   90.00
_cell.angle_gamma   90.00
#
_symmetry.space_group_name_H-M   'P 1'
#
loop_
_entity.id
_entity.type
_entity.pdbx_description
1 polymer ?
#
loop_
_entity_poly.entity_id
_entity_poly.type
_entity_poly.pdbx_seq_one_letter_code
_entity_poly.pdbx_strand_id
1 'polypeptide(L)'
;MNRNISMAVALTAQGVTFDDGKCPMCGIRDESADHLLAECVVAKNIRWRVCVWTKTPLPDSSNSVKTMLKHALNNNKPAKEKQVVYTVFAITTWKLWTRRMIRCSMRSFT
;
A
#
# COMPACT_ATOMS: atom_id res chain seq x y z
N MET A 1 -27.96 7.84 5.47
CA MET A 1 -27.11 7.35 4.36
C MET A 1 -26.00 8.37 4.12
N ASN A 2 -24.85 8.21 4.79
CA ASN A 2 -23.52 8.71 4.39
C ASN A 2 -22.51 8.29 5.47
N ARG A 3 -21.93 7.09 5.34
CA ARG A 3 -20.87 6.60 6.23
C ARG A 3 -19.51 6.97 5.62
N ASN A 4 -19.16 8.25 5.67
CA ASN A 4 -17.76 8.67 5.63
C ASN A 4 -17.33 8.92 7.06
N ILE A 5 -17.05 7.83 7.79
CA ILE A 5 -16.30 7.92 9.04
C ILE A 5 -14.90 8.31 8.59
N SER A 6 -14.59 9.61 8.65
CA SER A 6 -13.28 10.16 8.36
C SER A 6 -12.25 9.36 9.14
N MET A 7 -11.35 8.66 8.43
CA MET A 7 -10.31 7.81 8.97
C MET A 7 -9.46 8.52 10.04
N ALA A 8 -9.44 9.85 10.03
CA ALA A 8 -8.84 10.69 11.06
C ALA A 8 -9.48 10.51 12.46
N VAL A 9 -10.81 10.51 12.58
CA VAL A 9 -11.51 10.53 13.89
C VAL A 9 -11.36 9.20 14.64
N ALA A 10 -11.33 8.09 13.91
CA ALA A 10 -11.09 6.77 14.50
C ALA A 10 -9.64 6.59 14.98
N LEU A 11 -8.68 7.35 14.43
CA LEU A 11 -7.24 7.25 14.74
C LEU A 11 -6.78 8.27 15.79
N THR A 12 -7.46 9.42 15.93
CA THR A 12 -7.19 10.39 17.00
C THR A 12 -7.51 9.81 18.39
N ALA A 13 -8.49 8.91 18.49
CA ALA A 13 -8.83 8.22 19.74
C ALA A 13 -7.70 7.32 20.28
N GLN A 14 -6.65 7.04 19.49
CA GLN A 14 -5.51 6.21 19.89
C GLN A 14 -4.22 7.00 20.15
N GLY A 15 -4.29 8.34 20.29
CA GLY A 15 -3.12 9.15 20.67
C GLY A 15 -2.01 9.19 19.62
N VAL A 16 -2.34 8.94 18.35
CA VAL A 16 -1.38 8.94 17.24
C VAL A 16 -1.00 10.37 16.88
N THR A 17 0.16 10.85 17.37
CA THR A 17 0.79 12.05 16.84
C THR A 17 1.49 11.71 15.53
N PHE A 18 0.92 12.17 14.41
CA PHE A 18 1.56 12.05 13.11
C PHE A 18 2.74 13.02 13.05
N ASP A 19 3.95 12.47 12.88
CA ASP A 19 5.16 13.20 12.54
C ASP A 19 4.91 13.96 11.22
N ASP A 20 4.68 15.27 11.30
CA ASP A 20 4.42 16.25 10.23
C ASP A 20 3.36 15.88 9.15
N GLY A 21 2.59 14.81 9.35
CA GLY A 21 1.65 14.29 8.33
C GLY A 21 2.34 13.68 7.09
N LYS A 22 3.66 13.49 7.11
CA LYS A 22 4.41 13.00 5.94
C LYS A 22 4.46 11.48 5.86
N CYS A 23 4.55 10.97 4.64
CA CYS A 23 4.65 9.54 4.37
C CYS A 23 5.88 8.92 5.05
N PRO A 24 5.73 7.89 5.91
CA PRO A 24 6.81 7.30 6.70
C PRO A 24 7.81 6.51 5.86
N MET A 25 7.51 6.27 4.58
CA MET A 25 8.37 5.52 3.66
C MET A 25 9.24 6.43 2.81
N CYS A 26 8.68 7.49 2.25
CA CYS A 26 9.41 8.39 1.35
C CYS A 26 9.78 9.72 1.99
N GLY A 27 9.05 10.18 3.02
CA GLY A 27 9.26 11.47 3.67
C GLY A 27 8.96 12.71 2.80
N ILE A 28 8.45 12.53 1.57
CA ILE A 28 8.35 13.60 0.56
C ILE A 28 6.94 14.19 0.46
N ARG A 29 5.90 13.33 0.44
CA ARG A 29 4.49 13.73 0.31
C ARG A 29 3.72 13.38 1.58
N ASP A 30 2.57 14.04 1.73
CA ASP A 30 1.63 13.74 2.80
C ASP A 30 1.16 12.29 2.77
N GLU A 31 0.96 11.77 3.96
CA GLU A 31 0.45 10.45 4.23
C GLU A 31 -1.02 10.35 3.77
N SER A 32 -1.25 9.60 2.69
CA SER A 32 -2.56 9.04 2.38
C SER A 32 -2.50 7.52 2.17
N ALA A 33 -3.64 6.85 2.18
CA ALA A 33 -3.71 5.41 1.90
C ALA A 33 -3.26 5.11 0.47
N ASP A 34 -3.73 5.89 -0.52
CA ASP A 34 -3.32 5.76 -1.92
C ASP A 34 -1.85 6.11 -2.11
N HIS A 35 -1.36 7.17 -1.44
CA HIS A 35 0.05 7.52 -1.52
C HIS A 35 0.93 6.38 -1.01
N LEU A 36 0.70 5.85 0.19
CA LEU A 36 1.55 4.78 0.72
C LEU A 36 1.47 3.50 -0.09
N LEU A 37 0.27 3.09 -0.47
CA LEU A 37 0.07 1.75 -1.02
C LEU A 37 0.27 1.69 -2.54
N ALA A 38 0.14 2.82 -3.25
CA ALA A 38 0.19 2.85 -4.71
C ALA A 38 1.11 3.92 -5.30
N GLU A 39 1.10 5.16 -4.78
CA GLU A 39 1.83 6.25 -5.45
C GLU A 39 3.27 6.46 -4.97
N CYS A 40 3.57 6.03 -3.74
CA CYS A 40 4.84 6.22 -3.07
C CYS A 40 5.96 5.57 -3.88
N VAL A 41 7.08 6.29 -4.03
CA VAL A 41 8.24 5.82 -4.77
C VAL A 41 8.75 4.47 -4.24
N VAL A 42 8.69 4.25 -2.92
CA VAL A 42 9.07 2.98 -2.29
C VAL A 42 8.11 1.85 -2.69
N ALA A 43 6.78 2.11 -2.63
CA ALA A 43 5.77 1.14 -3.04
C ALA A 43 5.86 0.81 -4.53
N LYS A 44 6.09 1.81 -5.39
CA LYS A 44 6.34 1.64 -6.82
C LYS A 44 7.57 0.77 -7.10
N ASN A 45 8.67 0.98 -6.35
CA ASN A 45 9.87 0.15 -6.47
C ASN A 45 9.64 -1.30 -6.05
N ILE A 46 8.93 -1.55 -4.94
CA ILE A 46 8.60 -2.92 -4.51
C ILE A 46 7.75 -3.60 -5.58
N ARG A 47 6.73 -2.91 -6.10
CA ARG A 47 5.88 -3.40 -7.18
C ARG A 47 6.68 -3.72 -8.45
N TRP A 48 7.59 -2.85 -8.85
CA TRP A 48 8.47 -3.11 -10.00
C TRP A 48 9.20 -4.43 -9.81
N ARG A 49 9.82 -4.64 -8.64
CA ARG A 49 10.54 -5.88 -8.34
C ARG A 49 9.64 -7.10 -8.41
N VAL A 50 8.39 -7.01 -7.91
CA VAL A 50 7.39 -8.07 -8.04
C VAL A 50 7.03 -8.34 -9.51
N CYS A 51 6.79 -7.30 -10.31
CA CYS A 51 6.51 -7.44 -11.75
C CYS A 51 7.65 -8.14 -12.49
N VAL A 52 8.90 -7.71 -12.24
CA VAL A 52 10.10 -8.33 -12.83
C VAL A 52 10.23 -9.79 -12.41
N TRP A 53 10.11 -10.08 -11.11
CA TRP A 53 10.23 -11.45 -10.58
C TRP A 53 9.15 -12.39 -11.12
N THR A 54 7.91 -11.89 -11.24
CA THR A 54 6.77 -12.67 -11.76
C THR A 54 6.66 -12.68 -13.28
N LYS A 55 7.55 -11.96 -14.00
CA LYS A 55 7.47 -11.74 -15.45
C LYS A 55 6.09 -11.20 -15.86
N THR A 56 5.58 -10.23 -15.11
CA THR A 56 4.31 -9.54 -15.37
C THR A 56 4.62 -8.16 -15.95
N PRO A 57 3.91 -7.72 -17.00
CA PRO A 57 4.07 -6.38 -17.54
C PRO A 57 3.92 -5.32 -16.45
N LEU A 58 4.71 -4.26 -16.55
CA LEU A 58 4.53 -3.10 -15.69
C LEU A 58 3.19 -2.43 -16.04
N PRO A 59 2.41 -1.98 -15.05
CA PRO A 59 1.18 -1.24 -15.29
C PRO A 59 1.49 0.22 -15.62
N ASP A 60 0.86 0.75 -16.67
CA ASP A 60 1.18 2.06 -17.27
C ASP A 60 1.03 3.24 -16.29
N SER A 61 0.03 3.18 -15.40
CA SER A 61 -0.11 4.11 -14.29
C SER A 61 -1.17 3.59 -13.33
N SER A 62 -0.75 3.03 -12.20
CA SER A 62 -1.70 2.50 -11.20
C SER A 62 -1.52 3.25 -9.90
N ASN A 63 -2.39 4.23 -9.71
CA ASN A 63 -2.40 5.14 -8.56
C ASN A 63 -3.27 4.61 -7.41
N SER A 64 -3.87 3.43 -7.58
CA SER A 64 -4.70 2.80 -6.54
C SER A 64 -4.44 1.31 -6.44
N VAL A 65 -4.50 0.79 -5.22
CA VAL A 65 -4.40 -0.65 -4.92
C VAL A 65 -5.40 -1.48 -5.73
N LYS A 66 -6.61 -0.97 -5.95
CA LYS A 66 -7.63 -1.68 -6.75
C LYS A 66 -7.18 -1.90 -8.19
N THR A 67 -6.67 -0.85 -8.82
CA THR A 67 -6.14 -0.95 -10.19
C THR A 67 -4.96 -1.89 -10.28
N MET A 68 -4.14 -1.95 -9.23
CA MET A 68 -3.00 -2.87 -9.13
C MET A 68 -3.43 -4.33 -9.03
N LEU A 69 -4.39 -4.64 -8.18
CA LEU A 69 -4.91 -6.00 -8.02
C LEU A 69 -5.64 -6.46 -9.29
N LYS A 70 -6.39 -5.57 -9.96
CA LYS A 70 -6.99 -5.88 -11.27
C LYS A 70 -5.94 -6.20 -12.33
N HIS A 71 -4.84 -5.43 -12.39
CA HIS A 71 -3.72 -5.68 -13.30
C HIS A 71 -3.09 -7.07 -13.08
N ALA A 72 -2.92 -7.47 -11.81
CA ALA A 72 -2.39 -8.79 -11.47
C ALA A 72 -3.26 -9.96 -12.00
N LEU A 73 -4.58 -9.77 -12.10
CA LEU A 73 -5.53 -10.78 -12.57
C LEU A 73 -5.74 -10.76 -14.09
N ASN A 74 -5.56 -9.60 -14.73
CA ASN A 74 -5.83 -9.37 -16.16
C ASN A 74 -4.64 -9.66 -17.09
N ASN A 75 -3.58 -10.32 -16.62
CA ASN A 75 -2.45 -10.69 -17.48
C ASN A 75 -2.75 -11.99 -18.29
N ASN A 76 -1.91 -12.30 -19.28
CA ASN A 76 -2.05 -13.50 -20.12
C ASN A 76 -1.46 -14.78 -19.49
N LYS A 77 -1.37 -14.85 -18.16
CA LYS A 77 -0.78 -16.00 -17.46
C LYS A 77 -1.80 -17.11 -17.17
N PRO A 78 -1.35 -18.35 -16.92
CA PRO A 78 -2.22 -19.40 -16.38
C PRO A 78 -2.88 -18.99 -15.06
N ALA A 79 -4.06 -19.55 -14.75
CA ALA A 79 -4.83 -19.18 -13.56
C ALA A 79 -4.06 -19.31 -12.24
N LYS A 80 -3.22 -20.35 -12.10
CA LYS A 80 -2.37 -20.56 -10.91
C LYS A 80 -1.32 -19.46 -10.78
N GLU A 81 -0.67 -19.06 -11.87
CA GLU A 81 0.29 -17.96 -11.85
C GLU A 81 -0.38 -16.62 -11.52
N LYS A 82 -1.56 -16.35 -12.08
CA LYS A 82 -2.36 -15.16 -11.73
C LYS A 82 -2.63 -15.07 -10.23
N GLN A 83 -3.01 -16.19 -9.61
CA GLN A 83 -3.23 -16.26 -8.17
C GLN A 83 -1.94 -15.99 -7.38
N VAL A 84 -0.79 -16.52 -7.81
CA VAL A 84 0.51 -16.23 -7.17
C VAL A 84 0.83 -14.74 -7.26
N VAL A 85 0.71 -14.14 -8.45
CA VAL A 85 0.96 -12.71 -8.65
C VAL A 85 0.04 -11.86 -7.77
N TYR A 86 -1.26 -12.13 -7.79
CA TYR A 86 -2.25 -11.46 -6.94
C TYR A 86 -1.90 -11.59 -5.46
N THR A 87 -1.57 -12.80 -4.99
CA THR A 87 -1.25 -13.06 -3.59
C THR A 87 -0.01 -12.29 -3.15
N VAL A 88 1.03 -12.23 -3.99
CA VAL A 88 2.25 -11.47 -3.68
C VAL A 88 1.97 -9.98 -3.61
N PHE A 89 1.14 -9.44 -4.51
CA PHE A 89 0.66 -8.06 -4.43
C PHE A 89 -0.17 -7.77 -3.17
N ALA A 90 -1.08 -8.67 -2.81
CA ALA A 90 -1.90 -8.54 -1.62
C ALA A 90 -1.03 -8.56 -0.34
N ILE A 91 -0.10 -9.51 -0.23
CA ILE A 91 0.81 -9.63 0.91
C ILE A 91 1.74 -8.42 1.03
N THR A 92 2.32 -7.95 -0.08
CA THR A 92 3.18 -6.73 -0.05
C THR A 92 2.38 -5.51 0.38
N THR A 93 1.18 -5.31 -0.17
CA THR A 93 0.27 -4.23 0.25
C THR A 93 -0.06 -4.33 1.74
N TRP A 94 -0.40 -5.54 2.22
CA TRP A 94 -0.68 -5.80 3.62
C TRP A 94 0.52 -5.47 4.52
N LYS A 95 1.73 -5.92 4.16
CA LYS A 95 2.95 -5.63 4.93
C LYS A 95 3.26 -4.13 4.97
N LEU A 96 3.06 -3.40 3.88
CA LEU A 96 3.20 -1.94 3.84
C LEU A 96 2.19 -1.27 4.79
N TRP A 97 0.94 -1.72 4.77
CA TRP A 97 -0.09 -1.25 5.69
C TRP A 97 0.25 -1.55 7.16
N THR A 98 0.69 -2.78 7.48
CA THR A 98 1.06 -3.16 8.86
C THR A 98 2.28 -2.37 9.35
N ARG A 99 3.24 -1.99 8.49
CA ARG A 99 4.36 -1.12 8.92
C ARG A 99 3.90 0.25 9.43
N ARG A 100 2.81 0.82 8.88
CA ARG A 100 2.17 2.01 9.49
C ARG A 100 1.66 1.70 10.89
N MET A 101 0.91 0.61 11.03
CA MET A 101 0.32 0.22 12.31
C MET A 101 1.39 -0.07 13.39
N ILE A 102 2.50 -0.71 13.03
CA ILE A 102 3.62 -1.01 13.94
C ILE A 102 4.36 0.27 14.36
N ARG A 103 4.52 1.25 13.46
CA ARG A 103 5.14 2.54 13.80
C ARG A 103 4.30 3.34 14.81
N CYS A 104 2.97 3.14 14.85
CA CYS A 104 2.14 3.66 15.94
C CYS A 104 2.36 2.96 17.29
N SER A 105 2.81 1.69 17.31
CA SER A 105 2.95 0.90 18.54
C SER A 105 4.31 1.05 19.25
N MET A 106 5.35 1.53 18.57
CA MET A 106 6.72 1.56 19.11
C MET A 106 7.14 2.88 19.78
N ARG A 107 6.26 3.90 19.85
CA ARG A 107 6.57 5.18 20.54
C ARG A 107 5.91 5.36 21.90
N SER A 108 5.21 4.34 22.42
CA SER A 108 4.62 4.39 23.77
C SER A 108 5.60 4.09 24.92
N PHE A 109 6.92 4.00 24.65
CA PHE A 109 7.94 3.62 25.65
C PHE A 109 9.26 4.42 25.55
N THR A 110 9.18 5.69 25.16
CA THR A 110 10.25 6.68 25.38
C THR A 110 9.62 8.03 25.63
#